data_AF-A0A0A7G0J7-F1
#
_entry.id   AF-A0A0A7G0J7-F1
#
_cell.length_a   1.000
_cell.length_b   1.000
_cell.length_c   1.000
_cell.angle_alpha   90.00
_cell.angle_beta   90.00
_cell.angle_gamma   90.00
#
_symmetry.space_group_name_H-M   'P 1'
#
loop_
_entity.id
_entity.type
_entity.pdbx_description
1 polymer ?
#
loop_
_entity_poly.entity_id
_entity_poly.type
_entity_poly.pdbx_seq_one_letter_code
_entity_poly.pdbx_strand_id
1 'polypeptide(L)'
;MVNTVETVGIVVNSIYPLKKSTDVPIDTIIELEFNTDLKIGSLFDSVKLYKSLDEDFKHFEELKGEITYSSRVIKFKPSENLESNTLYKVSIEEGILKDINNNTMLVPFTSSFKTARNENISYININYPKNNSILNKLEYINISSDKFSRYDVQISSKNDFTSIVFEKSYIPQDGDYDSITIMLDDLKLEERNYYIRVVDKENNICSNQIQIGISDVKEFDEFEETDSFFDDIALVKTFPSNGAINVSRKINHVYIIVTGNVKKEDINDFNIEYVSLSDEDSNDYLEINLDNLILEYNKENDTTSIFYKLNTGNSESVTRKNSNSFNYGQVETIEENMIYKITANIKNIDISYQFVSYVNPKYCTVNQIRLEAGEFLASISDIDIIKKIHEYSLEGLELYEDQVESDVPTRALKRWVKYSVLIDLCNKAYIEIAGNNGSQSKSIGDINISISRRIPYLSEILKLFKQELQDALDSMDDDSMFATAPRAGSTTYPLDSRVGF
;
A
#
# COMPACT_ATOMS: atom_id res chain seq x y z
N MET A 1 -50.93 -29.01 -3.43
CA MET A 1 -50.22 -27.72 -3.42
C MET A 1 -48.85 -27.97 -4.02
N VAL A 2 -48.59 -27.44 -5.21
CA VAL A 2 -47.26 -27.49 -5.83
C VAL A 2 -46.46 -26.38 -5.17
N ASN A 3 -45.48 -26.74 -4.34
CA ASN A 3 -44.51 -25.78 -3.83
C ASN A 3 -43.71 -25.25 -5.02
N THR A 4 -44.01 -24.04 -5.47
CA THR A 4 -43.12 -23.27 -6.33
C THR A 4 -41.92 -22.88 -5.48
N VAL A 5 -40.91 -23.75 -5.41
CA VAL A 5 -39.58 -23.36 -4.96
C VAL A 5 -39.14 -22.26 -5.92
N GLU A 6 -38.97 -21.04 -5.41
CA GLU A 6 -38.35 -19.97 -6.18
C GLU A 6 -36.96 -20.45 -6.59
N THR A 7 -36.79 -20.69 -7.90
CA THR A 7 -35.53 -21.11 -8.49
C THR A 7 -34.60 -19.90 -8.49
N VAL A 8 -33.85 -19.68 -7.41
CA VAL A 8 -32.74 -18.72 -7.41
C VAL A 8 -31.65 -19.29 -8.30
N GLY A 9 -31.58 -18.80 -9.53
CA GLY A 9 -30.57 -19.22 -10.51
C GLY A 9 -29.16 -18.86 -10.06
N ILE A 10 -28.17 -19.50 -10.69
CA ILE A 10 -26.76 -19.17 -10.51
C ILE A 10 -26.53 -17.75 -11.05
N VAL A 11 -25.82 -16.92 -10.29
CA VAL A 11 -25.41 -15.57 -10.69
C VAL A 11 -23.95 -15.36 -10.31
N VAL A 12 -23.20 -14.68 -11.18
CA VAL A 12 -21.85 -14.19 -10.89
C VAL A 12 -21.96 -12.90 -10.07
N ASN A 13 -21.51 -12.93 -8.82
CA ASN A 13 -21.50 -11.79 -7.90
C ASN A 13 -20.35 -10.83 -8.21
N SER A 14 -19.16 -11.36 -8.50
CA SER A 14 -17.96 -10.58 -8.76
C SER A 14 -17.06 -11.28 -9.78
N ILE A 15 -16.24 -10.50 -10.48
CA ILE A 15 -15.24 -11.00 -11.43
C ILE A 15 -13.94 -10.20 -11.32
N TYR A 16 -12.82 -10.90 -11.40
CA TYR A 16 -11.51 -10.33 -11.63
C TYR A 16 -10.90 -10.94 -12.91
N PRO A 17 -10.33 -10.15 -13.84
CA PRO A 17 -10.35 -8.69 -13.89
C PRO A 17 -11.76 -8.10 -13.96
N LEU A 18 -11.89 -6.85 -13.49
CA LEU A 18 -13.17 -6.13 -13.55
C LEU A 18 -13.62 -5.96 -15.01
N LYS A 19 -14.94 -5.93 -15.22
CA LYS A 19 -15.53 -5.78 -16.54
C LYS A 19 -15.06 -4.48 -17.21
N LYS A 20 -14.52 -4.61 -18.42
CA LYS A 20 -13.91 -3.56 -19.26
C LYS A 20 -12.67 -2.90 -18.65
N SER A 21 -12.01 -3.54 -17.69
CA SER A 21 -10.72 -3.05 -17.19
C SER A 21 -9.69 -3.00 -18.31
N THR A 22 -8.84 -1.98 -18.28
CA THR A 22 -7.60 -1.90 -19.07
C THR A 22 -6.41 -2.17 -18.16
N ASP A 23 -5.24 -2.30 -18.75
CA ASP A 23 -3.97 -2.41 -18.02
C ASP A 23 -3.89 -3.64 -17.10
N VAL A 24 -4.58 -4.71 -17.50
CA VAL A 24 -4.54 -5.99 -16.80
C VAL A 24 -3.17 -6.67 -17.01
N PRO A 25 -2.50 -7.14 -15.96
CA PRO A 25 -1.23 -7.88 -16.08
C PRO A 25 -1.35 -9.10 -16.99
N ILE A 26 -0.29 -9.42 -17.73
CA ILE A 26 -0.30 -10.55 -18.68
C ILE A 26 -0.32 -11.94 -18.00
N ASP A 27 0.05 -12.02 -16.73
CA ASP A 27 0.04 -13.24 -15.90
C ASP A 27 -1.26 -13.40 -15.09
N THR A 28 -2.30 -12.65 -15.44
CA THR A 28 -3.54 -12.58 -14.66
C THR A 28 -4.31 -13.90 -14.65
N ILE A 29 -4.72 -14.32 -13.45
CA ILE A 29 -5.70 -15.38 -13.19
C ILE A 29 -7.10 -14.76 -13.18
N ILE A 30 -8.05 -15.37 -13.90
CA ILE A 30 -9.43 -14.91 -13.93
C ILE A 30 -10.20 -15.56 -12.78
N GLU A 31 -10.87 -14.76 -11.95
CA GLU A 31 -11.64 -15.24 -10.81
C GLU A 31 -13.11 -14.85 -10.95
N LEU A 32 -14.02 -15.80 -10.75
CA LEU A 32 -15.48 -15.58 -10.77
C LEU A 32 -16.08 -16.06 -9.45
N GLU A 33 -16.74 -15.17 -8.73
CA GLU A 33 -17.46 -15.49 -7.50
C GLU A 33 -18.95 -15.66 -7.77
N PHE A 34 -19.55 -16.72 -7.23
CA PHE A 34 -20.95 -17.04 -7.43
C PHE A 34 -21.79 -16.85 -6.17
N ASN A 35 -23.09 -16.61 -6.36
CA ASN A 35 -24.06 -16.51 -5.26
C ASN A 35 -24.31 -17.83 -4.51
N THR A 36 -23.88 -18.97 -5.06
CA THR A 36 -24.18 -20.31 -4.54
C THR A 36 -23.03 -21.29 -4.76
N ASP A 37 -23.05 -22.41 -4.05
CA ASP A 37 -22.09 -23.50 -4.19
C ASP A 37 -22.36 -24.30 -5.49
N LEU A 38 -21.30 -24.50 -6.28
CA LEU A 38 -21.35 -25.18 -7.56
C LEU A 38 -21.05 -26.67 -7.44
N LYS A 39 -21.66 -27.45 -8.34
CA LYS A 39 -21.42 -28.88 -8.46
C LYS A 39 -20.14 -29.13 -9.28
N ILE A 40 -19.16 -29.80 -8.68
CA ILE A 40 -17.83 -30.06 -9.27
C ILE A 40 -17.90 -30.64 -10.68
N GLY A 41 -18.83 -31.58 -10.93
CA GLY A 41 -18.98 -32.21 -12.25
C GLY A 41 -19.42 -31.28 -13.38
N SER A 42 -19.93 -30.07 -13.07
CA SER A 42 -20.32 -29.05 -14.06
C SER A 42 -19.23 -28.01 -14.32
N LEU A 43 -18.08 -28.10 -13.65
CA LEU A 43 -16.99 -27.13 -13.77
C LEU A 43 -16.10 -27.36 -14.99
N PHE A 44 -16.06 -28.60 -15.51
CA PHE A 44 -15.26 -28.93 -16.68
C PHE A 44 -15.76 -28.14 -17.88
N ASP A 45 -14.87 -27.35 -18.48
CA ASP A 45 -15.16 -26.53 -19.68
C ASP A 45 -16.25 -25.47 -19.48
N SER A 46 -16.49 -25.05 -18.22
CA SER A 46 -17.56 -24.10 -17.91
C SER A 46 -17.20 -22.63 -18.15
N VAL A 47 -15.92 -22.30 -18.07
CA VAL A 47 -15.39 -20.96 -18.28
C VAL A 47 -14.52 -20.98 -19.53
N LYS A 48 -14.90 -20.18 -20.53
CA LYS A 48 -14.15 -20.01 -21.78
C LYS A 48 -13.51 -18.64 -21.83
N LEU A 49 -12.23 -18.60 -22.17
CA LEU A 49 -11.46 -17.38 -22.39
C LEU A 49 -11.17 -17.23 -23.88
N TYR A 50 -11.45 -16.05 -24.42
CA TYR A 50 -11.23 -15.73 -25.82
C TYR A 50 -10.27 -14.55 -25.98
N LYS A 51 -9.31 -14.68 -26.88
CA LYS A 51 -8.40 -13.61 -27.34
C LYS A 51 -8.96 -12.97 -28.61
N SER A 52 -8.98 -11.64 -28.70
CA SER A 52 -9.30 -10.95 -29.95
C SER A 52 -8.16 -11.08 -30.96
N LEU A 53 -8.48 -11.38 -32.22
CA LEU A 53 -7.51 -11.47 -33.31
C LEU A 53 -7.45 -10.19 -34.18
N ASP A 54 -8.42 -9.31 -34.02
CA ASP A 54 -8.52 -8.06 -34.75
C ASP A 54 -8.83 -6.87 -33.83
N GLU A 55 -8.50 -5.67 -34.31
CA GLU A 55 -8.80 -4.41 -33.63
C GLU A 55 -10.30 -4.08 -33.63
N ASP A 56 -11.06 -4.69 -34.56
CA ASP A 56 -12.52 -4.55 -34.71
C ASP A 56 -13.34 -5.44 -33.75
N PHE A 57 -12.68 -6.34 -33.00
CA PHE A 57 -13.28 -7.28 -32.06
C PHE A 57 -14.34 -8.21 -32.67
N LYS A 58 -14.13 -8.64 -33.92
CA LYS A 58 -15.06 -9.54 -34.64
C LYS A 58 -14.58 -10.98 -34.62
N HIS A 59 -13.27 -11.20 -34.50
CA HIS A 59 -12.68 -12.54 -34.53
C HIS A 59 -12.04 -12.87 -33.19
N PHE A 60 -12.38 -14.04 -32.65
CA PHE A 60 -11.91 -14.51 -31.36
C PHE A 60 -11.29 -15.91 -31.48
N GLU A 61 -10.17 -16.12 -30.80
CA GLU A 61 -9.52 -17.41 -30.61
C GLU A 61 -9.71 -17.87 -29.16
N GLU A 62 -10.12 -19.12 -28.95
CA GLU A 62 -10.27 -19.69 -27.60
C GLU A 62 -8.92 -20.08 -27.00
N LEU A 63 -8.65 -19.63 -25.78
CA LEU A 63 -7.46 -19.97 -25.03
C LEU A 63 -7.72 -21.10 -24.05
N LYS A 64 -6.78 -22.04 -23.97
CA LYS A 64 -6.81 -23.13 -23.01
C LYS A 64 -6.32 -22.68 -21.63
N GLY A 65 -6.89 -23.25 -20.58
CA GLY A 65 -6.47 -22.98 -19.20
C GLY A 65 -6.90 -24.08 -18.24
N GLU A 66 -6.46 -23.92 -17.00
CA GLU A 66 -6.82 -24.78 -15.87
C GLU A 66 -7.91 -24.11 -15.03
N ILE A 67 -8.94 -24.88 -14.67
CA ILE A 67 -10.03 -24.44 -13.79
C ILE A 67 -9.83 -25.05 -12.41
N THR A 68 -9.82 -24.20 -11.38
CA THR A 68 -9.88 -24.61 -9.98
C THR A 68 -11.10 -23.99 -9.31
N TYR A 69 -11.62 -24.63 -8.26
CA TYR A 69 -12.81 -24.17 -7.56
C TYR A 69 -12.69 -24.36 -6.05
N SER A 70 -12.98 -23.30 -5.30
CA SER A 70 -13.03 -23.33 -3.84
C SER A 70 -13.96 -22.22 -3.35
N SER A 71 -14.80 -22.51 -2.34
CA SER A 71 -15.60 -21.49 -1.63
C SER A 71 -16.40 -20.57 -2.56
N ARG A 72 -17.15 -21.13 -3.53
CA ARG A 72 -17.95 -20.39 -4.52
C ARG A 72 -17.15 -19.55 -5.51
N VAL A 73 -15.84 -19.72 -5.57
CA VAL A 73 -14.96 -19.03 -6.51
C VAL A 73 -14.40 -20.03 -7.51
N ILE A 74 -14.64 -19.79 -8.80
CA ILE A 74 -13.90 -20.43 -9.89
C ILE A 74 -12.68 -19.57 -10.21
N LYS A 75 -11.50 -20.18 -10.31
CA LYS A 75 -10.31 -19.56 -10.89
C LYS A 75 -9.96 -20.25 -12.20
N PHE A 76 -9.82 -19.47 -13.27
CA PHE A 76 -9.32 -19.91 -14.57
C PHE A 76 -7.91 -19.34 -14.76
N LYS A 77 -6.91 -20.22 -14.83
CA LYS A 77 -5.52 -19.88 -15.12
C LYS A 77 -5.21 -20.22 -16.58
N PRO A 78 -4.94 -19.23 -17.46
CA PRO A 78 -4.49 -19.49 -18.83
C PRO A 78 -3.23 -20.38 -18.86
N SER A 79 -3.11 -21.24 -19.88
CA SER A 79 -1.96 -22.17 -20.02
C SER A 79 -0.66 -21.45 -20.38
N GLU A 80 -0.78 -20.29 -21.01
CA GLU A 80 0.31 -19.38 -21.37
C GLU A 80 -0.05 -17.97 -20.87
N ASN A 81 0.97 -17.13 -20.66
CA ASN A 81 0.73 -15.72 -20.36
C ASN A 81 -0.09 -15.06 -21.48
N LEU A 82 -0.95 -14.13 -21.11
CA LEU A 82 -1.72 -13.35 -22.04
C LEU A 82 -0.81 -12.45 -22.89
N GLU A 83 -1.24 -12.16 -24.11
CA GLU A 83 -0.57 -11.20 -24.97
C GLU A 83 -0.86 -9.78 -24.48
N SER A 84 0.12 -8.90 -24.61
CA SER A 84 0.02 -7.51 -24.20
C SER A 84 -0.84 -6.66 -25.14
N ASN A 85 -1.48 -5.60 -24.64
CA ASN A 85 -2.37 -4.71 -25.38
C ASN A 85 -3.54 -5.43 -26.09
N THR A 86 -3.92 -6.61 -25.59
CA THR A 86 -4.88 -7.49 -26.26
C THR A 86 -6.20 -7.52 -25.50
N LEU A 87 -7.32 -7.46 -26.21
CA LEU A 87 -8.64 -7.60 -25.62
C LEU A 87 -8.98 -9.07 -25.42
N TYR A 88 -9.40 -9.41 -24.21
CA TYR A 88 -9.89 -10.71 -23.82
C TYR A 88 -11.37 -10.68 -23.47
N LYS A 89 -12.06 -11.79 -23.74
CA LYS A 89 -13.47 -12.01 -23.41
C LYS A 89 -13.63 -13.31 -22.63
N VAL A 90 -14.20 -13.23 -21.44
CA VAL A 90 -14.59 -14.36 -20.61
C VAL A 90 -16.06 -14.66 -20.88
N SER A 91 -16.42 -15.93 -21.09
CA SER A 91 -17.82 -16.34 -21.19
C SER A 91 -18.14 -17.62 -20.42
N ILE A 92 -19.36 -17.67 -19.90
CA ILE A 92 -20.00 -18.88 -19.39
C ILE A 92 -21.34 -19.01 -20.12
N GLU A 93 -21.52 -20.14 -20.81
CA GLU A 93 -22.75 -20.43 -21.54
C GLU A 93 -23.91 -20.78 -20.59
N GLU A 94 -25.13 -20.51 -21.04
CA GLU A 94 -26.34 -20.87 -20.30
C GLU A 94 -26.43 -22.39 -20.10
N GLY A 95 -26.88 -22.84 -18.93
CA GLY A 95 -27.13 -24.26 -18.68
C GLY A 95 -25.91 -25.14 -18.42
N ILE A 96 -24.68 -24.65 -18.60
CA ILE A 96 -23.45 -25.43 -18.35
C ILE A 96 -23.21 -25.63 -16.85
N LEU A 97 -23.18 -24.53 -16.08
CA LEU A 97 -23.00 -24.58 -14.64
C LEU A 97 -24.27 -25.05 -13.92
N LYS A 98 -24.07 -25.89 -12.91
CA LYS A 98 -25.12 -26.35 -11.99
C LYS A 98 -24.71 -26.12 -10.55
N ASP A 99 -25.65 -25.67 -9.73
CA ASP A 99 -25.47 -25.61 -8.29
C ASP A 99 -25.70 -26.99 -7.64
N ILE A 100 -25.48 -27.08 -6.33
CA ILE A 100 -25.73 -28.30 -5.55
C ILE A 100 -27.19 -28.79 -5.60
N ASN A 101 -28.14 -27.92 -5.94
CA ASN A 101 -29.56 -28.20 -6.08
C ASN A 101 -29.98 -28.50 -7.55
N ASN A 102 -29.01 -28.55 -8.47
CA ASN A 102 -29.19 -28.66 -9.93
C ASN A 102 -29.91 -27.48 -10.61
N ASN A 103 -29.96 -26.31 -9.97
CA ASN A 103 -30.34 -25.07 -10.66
C ASN A 103 -29.23 -24.67 -11.63
N THR A 104 -29.59 -24.06 -12.75
CA THR A 104 -28.64 -23.59 -13.78
C THR A 104 -28.56 -22.07 -13.80
N MET A 105 -27.54 -21.56 -14.49
CA MET A 105 -27.50 -20.15 -14.89
C MET A 105 -28.60 -19.90 -15.94
N LEU A 106 -29.44 -18.88 -15.72
CA LEU A 106 -30.57 -18.54 -16.59
C LEU A 106 -30.21 -17.56 -17.71
N VAL A 107 -29.10 -16.85 -17.55
CA VAL A 107 -28.60 -15.86 -18.52
C VAL A 107 -27.12 -16.13 -18.71
N PRO A 108 -26.61 -16.24 -19.94
CA PRO A 108 -25.18 -16.41 -20.17
C PRO A 108 -24.39 -15.22 -19.61
N PHE A 109 -23.19 -15.48 -19.11
CA PHE A 109 -22.34 -14.45 -18.52
C PHE A 109 -21.23 -14.12 -19.50
N THR A 110 -21.01 -12.84 -19.75
CA THR A 110 -19.89 -12.36 -20.56
C THR A 110 -19.23 -11.15 -19.91
N SER A 111 -17.91 -11.17 -19.83
CA SER A 111 -17.07 -10.04 -19.42
C SER A 111 -15.92 -9.88 -20.39
N SER A 112 -15.32 -8.70 -20.43
CA SER A 112 -14.12 -8.44 -21.22
C SER A 112 -13.14 -7.59 -20.42
N PHE A 113 -11.88 -7.65 -20.78
CA PHE A 113 -10.81 -6.81 -20.23
C PHE A 113 -9.70 -6.68 -21.26
N LYS A 114 -8.82 -5.69 -21.11
CA LYS A 114 -7.68 -5.45 -21.99
C LYS A 114 -6.40 -5.53 -21.18
N THR A 115 -5.44 -6.32 -21.65
CA THR A 115 -4.13 -6.40 -21.01
C THR A 115 -3.34 -5.11 -21.19
N ALA A 116 -2.44 -4.85 -20.24
CA ALA A 116 -1.52 -3.74 -20.32
C ALA A 116 -0.73 -3.79 -21.62
N ARG A 117 -0.48 -2.60 -22.17
CA ARG A 117 0.46 -2.45 -23.27
C ARG A 117 1.85 -2.78 -22.71
N ASN A 118 2.45 -3.88 -23.16
CA ASN A 118 3.90 -4.01 -23.15
C ASN A 118 4.37 -3.04 -24.22
N GLU A 119 4.52 -1.79 -23.82
CA GLU A 119 5.73 -1.13 -24.24
C GLU A 119 6.83 -2.04 -23.66
N ASN A 120 7.75 -2.56 -24.48
CA ASN A 120 9.05 -2.92 -23.92
C ASN A 120 9.58 -1.60 -23.36
N ILE A 121 9.23 -1.30 -22.11
CA ILE A 121 9.74 -0.15 -21.39
C ILE A 121 11.20 -0.54 -21.26
N SER A 122 12.02 0.10 -22.07
CA SER A 122 13.44 0.07 -21.81
C SER A 122 13.59 0.54 -20.39
N TYR A 123 14.06 -0.34 -19.52
CA TYR A 123 14.22 0.01 -18.13
C TYR A 123 15.67 0.39 -17.92
N ILE A 124 15.86 1.43 -17.14
CA ILE A 124 17.15 1.76 -16.56
C ILE A 124 16.90 1.66 -15.06
N ASN A 125 17.50 0.65 -14.43
CA ASN A 125 17.40 0.48 -12.99
C ASN A 125 18.71 0.87 -12.35
N ILE A 126 18.66 1.71 -11.30
CA ILE A 126 19.84 1.99 -10.48
C ILE A 126 19.95 0.90 -9.42
N ASN A 127 20.97 0.06 -9.55
CA ASN A 127 21.24 -1.03 -8.61
C ASN A 127 22.04 -0.53 -7.39
N TYR A 128 22.90 0.46 -7.61
CA TYR A 128 23.66 1.15 -6.57
C TYR A 128 23.84 2.63 -6.95
N PRO A 129 23.69 3.57 -5.99
CA PRO A 129 23.35 3.34 -4.59
C PRO A 129 21.89 2.90 -4.39
N LYS A 130 21.55 2.37 -3.21
CA LYS A 130 20.15 2.03 -2.90
C LYS A 130 19.38 3.29 -2.52
N ASN A 131 18.08 3.29 -2.81
CA ASN A 131 17.21 4.39 -2.41
C ASN A 131 17.24 4.59 -0.89
N ASN A 132 17.30 5.85 -0.45
CA ASN A 132 17.45 6.30 0.94
C ASN A 132 18.74 5.86 1.66
N SER A 133 19.80 5.49 0.93
CA SER A 133 21.10 5.19 1.54
C SER A 133 21.80 6.47 2.04
N ILE A 134 22.49 6.36 3.17
CA ILE A 134 23.43 7.39 3.66
C ILE A 134 24.84 6.93 3.31
N LEU A 135 25.62 7.77 2.63
CA LEU A 135 26.96 7.46 2.15
C LEU A 135 27.95 8.52 2.63
N ASN A 136 29.16 8.11 2.98
CA ASN A 136 30.27 9.04 3.22
C ASN A 136 30.73 9.69 1.91
N LYS A 137 30.71 8.92 0.82
CA LYS A 137 31.06 9.38 -0.52
C LYS A 137 30.34 8.54 -1.58
N LEU A 138 29.99 9.15 -2.70
CA LEU A 138 29.45 8.46 -3.86
C LEU A 138 30.51 8.35 -4.96
N GLU A 139 31.06 7.14 -5.15
CA GLU A 139 32.19 6.92 -6.08
C GLU A 139 31.77 6.35 -7.44
N TYR A 140 30.68 5.59 -7.47
CA TYR A 140 30.15 5.00 -8.69
C TYR A 140 28.64 4.84 -8.61
N ILE A 141 28.02 4.67 -9.78
CA ILE A 141 26.63 4.24 -9.92
C ILE A 141 26.63 2.95 -10.73
N ASN A 142 25.92 1.94 -10.23
CA ASN A 142 25.68 0.70 -10.97
C ASN A 142 24.25 0.72 -11.51
N ILE A 143 24.08 0.48 -12.81
CA ILE A 143 22.78 0.38 -13.45
C ILE A 143 22.60 -0.93 -14.21
N SER A 144 21.37 -1.37 -14.37
CA SER A 144 20.98 -2.38 -15.36
C SER A 144 20.11 -1.74 -16.43
N SER A 145 20.34 -2.08 -17.70
CA SER A 145 19.52 -1.62 -18.81
C SER A 145 19.48 -2.64 -19.93
N ASP A 146 18.41 -2.63 -20.72
CA ASP A 146 18.14 -3.55 -21.82
C ASP A 146 18.57 -2.99 -23.20
N LYS A 147 19.23 -1.82 -23.24
CA LYS A 147 19.68 -1.17 -24.48
C LYS A 147 21.12 -0.69 -24.40
N PHE A 148 21.73 -0.51 -25.58
CA PHE A 148 22.97 0.25 -25.75
C PHE A 148 22.62 1.66 -26.17
N SER A 149 22.64 2.58 -25.22
CA SER A 149 22.41 4.00 -25.48
C SER A 149 23.36 4.84 -24.66
N ARG A 150 23.43 6.12 -25.01
CA ARG A 150 24.12 7.10 -24.20
C ARG A 150 23.29 7.42 -22.95
N TYR A 151 23.88 7.15 -21.78
CA TYR A 151 23.29 7.48 -20.48
C TYR A 151 23.85 8.79 -19.94
N ASP A 152 22.98 9.62 -19.39
CA ASP A 152 23.35 10.78 -18.60
C ASP A 152 22.97 10.55 -17.14
N VAL A 153 23.97 10.37 -16.31
CA VAL A 153 23.81 10.37 -14.87
C VAL A 153 23.60 11.80 -14.42
N GLN A 154 22.49 12.07 -13.73
CA GLN A 154 22.18 13.37 -13.16
C GLN A 154 22.03 13.24 -11.64
N ILE A 155 22.71 14.11 -10.90
CA ILE A 155 22.59 14.25 -9.45
C ILE A 155 22.09 15.66 -9.17
N SER A 156 21.00 15.77 -8.42
CA SER A 156 20.30 17.02 -8.13
C SER A 156 20.13 17.24 -6.64
N SER A 157 20.13 18.49 -6.20
CA SER A 157 19.76 18.87 -4.82
C SER A 157 18.23 18.91 -4.60
N LYS A 158 17.45 18.80 -5.67
CA LYS A 158 15.98 18.79 -5.67
C LYS A 158 15.41 17.60 -6.45
N ASN A 159 14.26 17.09 -6.01
CA ASN A 159 13.60 15.93 -6.61
C ASN A 159 13.06 16.21 -8.03
N ASP A 160 12.76 17.46 -8.36
CA ASP A 160 12.31 17.88 -9.69
C ASP A 160 13.45 18.02 -10.72
N PHE A 161 14.70 17.77 -10.31
CA PHE A 161 15.90 17.97 -11.12
C PHE A 161 16.06 19.38 -11.69
N THR A 162 15.45 20.40 -11.08
CA THR A 162 15.66 21.81 -11.45
C THR A 162 17.00 22.37 -10.99
N SER A 163 17.68 21.67 -10.08
CA SER A 163 18.99 22.07 -9.52
C SER A 163 19.99 20.91 -9.60
N ILE A 164 20.42 20.63 -10.84
CA ILE A 164 21.46 19.64 -11.13
C ILE A 164 22.80 20.13 -10.56
N VAL A 165 23.39 19.32 -9.69
CA VAL A 165 24.70 19.55 -9.05
C VAL A 165 25.81 18.82 -9.83
N PHE A 166 25.49 17.70 -10.47
CA PHE A 166 26.42 16.93 -11.29
C PHE A 166 25.68 16.26 -12.46
N GLU A 167 26.30 16.30 -13.64
CA GLU A 167 25.84 15.57 -14.82
C GLU A 167 27.05 14.97 -15.55
N LYS A 168 27.00 13.66 -15.85
CA LYS A 168 28.04 12.97 -16.61
C LYS A 168 27.41 12.04 -17.63
N SER A 169 27.83 12.19 -18.88
CA SER A 169 27.49 11.27 -19.96
C SER A 169 28.38 10.03 -19.94
N TYR A 170 27.78 8.88 -20.18
CA TYR A 170 28.42 7.59 -20.28
C TYR A 170 27.92 6.85 -21.52
N ILE A 171 28.84 6.22 -22.26
CA ILE A 171 28.54 5.39 -23.42
C ILE A 171 29.08 3.99 -23.09
N PRO A 172 28.22 2.96 -22.95
CA PRO A 172 28.66 1.59 -22.71
C PRO A 172 29.57 1.09 -23.83
N GLN A 173 30.57 0.28 -23.48
CA GLN A 173 31.35 -0.47 -24.47
C GLN A 173 30.64 -1.80 -24.78
N ASP A 174 30.79 -2.30 -26.01
CA ASP A 174 30.20 -3.59 -26.44
C ASP A 174 30.60 -4.71 -25.47
N GLY A 175 29.62 -5.33 -24.78
CA GLY A 175 29.85 -6.48 -23.90
C GLY A 175 29.22 -6.44 -22.49
N ASP A 176 28.80 -5.27 -22.00
CA ASP A 176 28.25 -5.11 -20.64
C ASP A 176 26.71 -5.10 -20.66
N TYR A 177 26.08 -6.28 -20.66
CA TYR A 177 24.62 -6.40 -20.87
C TYR A 177 23.78 -6.36 -19.60
N ASP A 178 24.33 -6.75 -18.44
CA ASP A 178 23.51 -6.94 -17.22
C ASP A 178 23.76 -5.88 -16.13
N SER A 179 24.97 -5.32 -16.09
CA SER A 179 25.34 -4.29 -15.11
C SER A 179 26.42 -3.35 -15.64
N ILE A 180 26.12 -2.06 -15.68
CA ILE A 180 27.03 -1.00 -16.11
C ILE A 180 27.46 -0.22 -14.87
N THR A 181 28.77 -0.13 -14.64
CA THR A 181 29.35 0.66 -13.55
C THR A 181 29.91 1.97 -14.10
N ILE A 182 29.32 3.09 -13.67
CA ILE A 182 29.69 4.44 -14.06
C ILE A 182 30.51 5.06 -12.92
N MET A 183 31.81 5.22 -13.13
CA MET A 183 32.71 5.87 -12.17
C MET A 183 32.44 7.38 -12.13
N LEU A 184 32.35 7.94 -10.93
CA LEU A 184 32.08 9.35 -10.64
C LEU A 184 33.35 10.04 -10.13
N ASP A 185 34.44 9.86 -10.86
CA ASP A 185 35.73 10.49 -10.55
C ASP A 185 35.54 12.00 -10.35
N ASP A 186 36.20 12.54 -9.32
CA ASP A 186 36.17 13.96 -8.92
C ASP A 186 34.85 14.51 -8.38
N LEU A 187 33.82 13.69 -8.17
CA LEU A 187 32.57 14.13 -7.54
C LEU A 187 32.79 14.51 -6.06
N LYS A 188 32.57 15.78 -5.73
CA LYS A 188 32.54 16.28 -4.35
C LYS A 188 31.14 16.77 -4.02
N LEU A 189 30.48 16.09 -3.09
CA LEU A 189 29.16 16.45 -2.59
C LEU A 189 29.28 16.97 -1.15
N GLU A 190 28.53 18.02 -0.84
CA GLU A 190 28.36 18.53 0.53
C GLU A 190 27.39 17.64 1.32
N GLU A 191 27.46 17.69 2.66
CA GLU A 191 26.56 16.95 3.55
C GLU A 191 25.10 17.41 3.41
N ARG A 192 24.29 16.64 2.66
CA ARG A 192 22.85 16.82 2.48
C ARG A 192 22.26 15.67 1.67
N ASN A 193 20.95 15.73 1.45
CA ASN A 193 20.25 14.81 0.56
C ASN A 193 20.42 15.21 -0.91
N TYR A 194 20.57 14.21 -1.77
CA TYR A 194 20.62 14.33 -3.22
C TYR A 194 19.66 13.34 -3.87
N TYR A 195 19.29 13.65 -5.11
CA TYR A 195 18.47 12.82 -5.96
C TYR A 195 19.25 12.42 -7.21
N ILE A 196 19.26 11.14 -7.51
CA ILE A 196 19.98 10.57 -8.64
C ILE A 196 18.95 10.00 -9.63
N ARG A 197 19.16 10.30 -10.92
CA ARG A 197 18.51 9.57 -12.02
C ARG A 197 19.52 9.33 -13.13
N VAL A 198 19.20 8.36 -13.97
CA VAL A 198 19.93 8.10 -15.21
C VAL A 198 18.96 8.30 -16.38
N VAL A 199 19.36 9.13 -17.33
CA VAL A 199 18.56 9.51 -18.49
C VAL A 199 19.19 8.91 -19.75
N ASP A 200 18.43 8.13 -20.49
CA ASP A 200 18.75 7.77 -21.87
C ASP A 200 18.18 8.87 -22.78
N LYS A 201 19.06 9.71 -23.32
CA LYS A 201 18.66 10.83 -24.18
C LYS A 201 18.16 10.37 -25.56
N GLU A 202 18.61 9.22 -26.03
CA GLU A 202 18.27 8.74 -27.38
C GLU A 202 16.85 8.17 -27.41
N ASN A 203 16.48 7.45 -26.36
CA ASN A 203 15.14 6.86 -26.23
C ASN A 203 14.18 7.75 -25.43
N ASN A 204 14.66 8.86 -24.84
CA ASN A 204 13.91 9.74 -23.95
C ASN A 204 13.32 8.98 -22.74
N ILE A 205 14.14 8.13 -22.12
CA ILE A 205 13.77 7.27 -20.99
C ILE A 205 14.54 7.71 -19.75
N CYS A 206 13.90 7.69 -18.60
CA CYS A 206 14.53 7.97 -17.31
C CYS A 206 14.43 6.75 -16.40
N SER A 207 15.49 6.48 -15.64
CA SER A 207 15.42 5.57 -14.51
C SER A 207 14.43 6.07 -13.46
N ASN A 208 14.04 5.19 -12.55
CA ASN A 208 13.50 5.63 -11.27
C ASN A 208 14.49 6.60 -10.60
N GLN A 209 13.95 7.61 -9.93
CA GLN A 209 14.72 8.50 -9.09
C GLN A 209 15.01 7.79 -7.77
N ILE A 210 16.24 7.92 -7.29
CA ILE A 210 16.62 7.51 -5.95
C ILE A 210 17.10 8.71 -5.14
N GLN A 211 16.83 8.71 -3.84
CA GLN A 211 17.35 9.66 -2.89
C GLN A 211 18.53 9.05 -2.15
N ILE A 212 19.58 9.83 -1.89
CA ILE A 212 20.68 9.46 -1.01
C ILE A 212 21.00 10.61 -0.05
N GLY A 213 21.54 10.31 1.12
CA GLY A 213 22.16 11.29 2.01
C GLY A 213 23.68 11.21 1.90
N ILE A 214 24.35 12.34 1.78
CA ILE A 214 25.80 12.44 2.02
C ILE A 214 26.00 12.97 3.43
N SER A 215 26.79 12.28 4.23
CA SER A 215 27.17 12.72 5.58
C SER A 215 28.61 12.30 5.82
N ASP A 216 29.43 13.21 6.34
CA ASP A 216 30.68 12.88 7.02
C ASP A 216 30.31 12.24 8.36
N VAL A 217 29.68 11.06 8.31
CA VAL A 217 29.80 10.17 9.45
C VAL A 217 31.27 9.82 9.48
N LYS A 218 32.02 10.53 10.33
CA LYS A 218 33.30 10.03 10.82
C LYS A 218 32.98 8.61 11.23
N GLU A 219 33.51 7.64 10.50
CA GLU A 219 33.71 6.31 11.05
C GLU A 219 34.22 6.57 12.46
N PHE A 220 33.47 6.11 13.46
CA PHE A 220 33.98 6.09 14.82
C PHE A 220 35.36 5.49 14.68
N ASP A 221 36.39 6.27 15.05
CA ASP A 221 37.80 5.91 14.92
C ASP A 221 37.91 4.41 15.15
N GLU A 222 38.46 3.70 14.15
CA GLU A 222 38.83 2.30 14.24
C GLU A 222 39.23 2.01 15.69
N PHE A 223 38.32 1.36 16.43
CA PHE A 223 38.71 0.74 17.66
C PHE A 223 39.84 -0.18 17.24
N GLU A 224 41.04 0.11 17.76
CA GLU A 224 42.24 -0.69 17.57
C GLU A 224 41.82 -2.14 17.41
N GLU A 225 42.13 -2.73 16.24
CA GLU A 225 41.86 -4.13 15.92
C GLU A 225 42.30 -4.97 17.11
N THR A 226 41.34 -5.29 17.97
CA THR A 226 41.47 -6.38 18.90
C THR A 226 41.04 -7.56 18.07
N ASP A 227 42.04 -8.30 17.58
CA ASP A 227 41.97 -9.59 16.91
C ASP A 227 40.94 -10.52 17.57
N SER A 228 39.67 -10.25 17.29
CA SER A 228 38.54 -11.01 17.75
C SER A 228 37.74 -11.32 16.51
N PHE A 229 37.98 -12.54 16.03
CA PHE A 229 37.19 -13.30 15.08
C PHE A 229 35.71 -13.33 15.49
N PHE A 230 35.01 -12.20 15.43
CA PHE A 230 33.56 -12.19 15.48
C PHE A 230 33.06 -12.35 14.04
N ASP A 231 32.32 -13.43 13.81
CA ASP A 231 31.58 -13.63 12.58
C ASP A 231 30.66 -12.42 12.36
N ASP A 232 30.98 -11.56 11.40
CA ASP A 232 30.21 -10.34 11.11
C ASP A 232 28.81 -10.70 10.62
N ILE A 233 27.85 -10.65 11.54
CA ILE A 233 26.43 -10.71 11.21
C ILE A 233 26.00 -9.32 10.70
N ALA A 234 25.23 -9.29 9.62
CA ALA A 234 24.63 -8.09 9.07
C ALA A 234 23.17 -8.34 8.71
N LEU A 235 22.30 -7.35 8.92
CA LEU A 235 20.90 -7.44 8.52
C LEU A 235 20.78 -7.42 7.00
N VAL A 236 20.18 -8.46 6.42
CA VAL A 236 19.94 -8.58 4.97
C VAL A 236 18.53 -8.11 4.62
N LYS A 237 17.51 -8.59 5.34
CA LYS A 237 16.10 -8.35 5.01
C LYS A 237 15.17 -8.58 6.20
N THR A 238 14.04 -7.90 6.22
CA THR A 238 12.93 -8.16 7.15
C THR A 238 11.62 -8.43 6.39
N PHE A 239 10.72 -9.16 7.03
CA PHE A 239 9.32 -9.27 6.61
C PHE A 239 8.37 -9.14 7.82
N PRO A 240 7.34 -8.30 7.72
CA PRO A 240 7.19 -7.24 6.71
C PRO A 240 8.42 -6.32 6.62
N SER A 241 8.63 -5.66 5.49
CA SER A 241 9.76 -4.73 5.35
C SER A 241 9.63 -3.59 6.35
N ASN A 242 10.75 -3.04 6.83
CA ASN A 242 10.71 -1.86 7.71
C ASN A 242 9.92 -0.71 7.04
N GLY A 243 8.96 -0.14 7.77
CA GLY A 243 8.04 0.88 7.27
C GLY A 243 6.92 0.36 6.36
N ALA A 244 6.73 -0.96 6.21
CA ALA A 244 5.61 -1.50 5.46
C ALA A 244 4.26 -1.05 6.04
N ILE A 245 3.29 -0.81 5.17
CA ILE A 245 1.95 -0.35 5.56
C ILE A 245 0.90 -1.29 5.00
N ASN A 246 -0.27 -1.30 5.63
CA ASN A 246 -1.42 -2.09 5.21
C ASN A 246 -1.09 -3.60 5.12
N VAL A 247 -0.26 -4.09 6.04
CA VAL A 247 0.15 -5.48 6.09
C VAL A 247 -1.06 -6.36 6.40
N SER A 248 -1.34 -7.34 5.54
CA SER A 248 -2.53 -8.17 5.65
C SER A 248 -2.66 -8.82 7.03
N ARG A 249 -3.86 -8.81 7.62
CA ARG A 249 -4.18 -9.57 8.84
C ARG A 249 -3.91 -11.06 8.72
N LYS A 250 -3.87 -11.57 7.48
CA LYS A 250 -3.62 -12.98 7.19
C LYS A 250 -2.15 -13.37 7.34
N ILE A 251 -1.23 -12.43 7.62
CA ILE A 251 0.14 -12.83 7.94
C ILE A 251 0.13 -13.66 9.22
N ASN A 252 0.83 -14.78 9.16
CA ASN A 252 0.98 -15.72 10.26
C ASN A 252 2.44 -15.86 10.69
N HIS A 253 3.34 -15.06 10.11
CA HIS A 253 4.74 -15.05 10.45
C HIS A 253 5.37 -13.67 10.18
N VAL A 254 6.43 -13.39 10.94
CA VAL A 254 7.40 -12.32 10.66
C VAL A 254 8.78 -12.96 10.55
N TYR A 255 9.69 -12.39 9.77
CA TYR A 255 11.04 -12.91 9.69
C TYR A 255 12.13 -11.85 9.57
N ILE A 256 13.32 -12.22 10.04
CA ILE A 256 14.57 -11.48 9.89
C ILE A 256 15.57 -12.38 9.16
N ILE A 257 16.23 -11.87 8.13
CA ILE A 257 17.34 -12.55 7.45
C ILE A 257 18.62 -11.78 7.77
N VAL A 258 19.61 -12.50 8.26
CA VAL A 258 20.94 -11.97 8.59
C VAL A 258 22.05 -12.80 7.92
N THR A 259 23.23 -12.23 7.73
CA THR A 259 24.42 -12.98 7.28
C THR A 259 24.96 -13.88 8.39
N GLY A 260 25.68 -14.92 7.99
CA GLY A 260 26.32 -15.87 8.88
C GLY A 260 25.38 -16.94 9.43
N ASN A 261 25.98 -17.92 10.10
CA ASN A 261 25.28 -19.01 10.79
C ASN A 261 24.86 -18.56 12.20
N VAL A 262 23.55 -18.41 12.39
CA VAL A 262 22.93 -18.01 13.66
C VAL A 262 22.19 -19.20 14.25
N LYS A 263 22.45 -19.48 15.52
CA LYS A 263 21.75 -20.49 16.31
C LYS A 263 20.74 -19.83 17.24
N LYS A 264 19.82 -20.63 17.77
CA LYS A 264 18.80 -20.14 18.72
C LYS A 264 19.42 -19.52 19.99
N GLU A 265 20.55 -20.06 20.45
CA GLU A 265 21.34 -19.54 21.58
C GLU A 265 22.00 -18.18 21.31
N ASP A 266 22.07 -17.76 20.05
CA ASP A 266 22.63 -16.47 19.64
C ASP A 266 21.57 -15.35 19.64
N ILE A 267 20.29 -15.68 19.80
CA ILE A 267 19.17 -14.73 19.77
C ILE A 267 18.78 -14.40 21.22
N ASN A 268 19.15 -13.20 21.65
CA ASN A 268 18.70 -12.59 22.88
C ASN A 268 17.51 -11.67 22.58
N ASP A 269 16.56 -11.56 23.50
CA ASP A 269 15.56 -10.49 23.53
C ASP A 269 14.78 -10.26 22.23
N PHE A 270 14.30 -11.33 21.58
CA PHE A 270 13.35 -11.20 20.46
C PHE A 270 11.98 -10.77 21.01
N ASN A 271 11.55 -9.55 20.70
CA ASN A 271 10.33 -8.93 21.20
C ASN A 271 9.46 -8.35 20.05
N ILE A 272 8.15 -8.39 20.23
CA ILE A 272 7.15 -7.76 19.36
C ILE A 272 6.31 -6.85 20.25
N GLU A 273 6.49 -5.56 20.07
CA GLU A 273 5.68 -4.49 20.65
C GLU A 273 4.61 -4.10 19.64
N TYR A 274 3.44 -3.70 20.13
CA TYR A 274 2.45 -3.08 19.26
C TYR A 274 1.71 -1.94 19.95
N VAL A 275 1.33 -0.95 19.15
CA VAL A 275 0.69 0.29 19.59
C VAL A 275 -0.47 0.61 18.66
N SER A 276 -1.60 1.05 19.22
CA SER A 276 -2.73 1.52 18.40
C SER A 276 -2.32 2.73 17.56
N LEU A 277 -2.78 2.78 16.30
CA LEU A 277 -2.60 3.97 15.46
C LEU A 277 -3.25 5.23 16.07
N SER A 278 -4.24 5.06 16.95
CA SER A 278 -4.99 6.16 17.59
C SER A 278 -4.42 6.61 18.94
N ASP A 279 -3.57 5.81 19.57
CA ASP A 279 -3.13 6.04 20.95
C ASP A 279 -1.66 5.65 21.09
N GLU A 280 -0.79 6.63 20.84
CA GLU A 280 0.68 6.46 20.91
C GLU A 280 1.19 6.19 22.33
N ASP A 281 0.36 6.38 23.36
CA ASP A 281 0.70 6.10 24.76
C ASP A 281 0.33 4.67 25.18
N SER A 282 -0.46 3.95 24.38
CA SER A 282 -0.86 2.55 24.63
C SER A 282 0.21 1.55 24.15
N ASN A 283 1.18 1.24 25.02
CA ASN A 283 2.15 0.19 24.73
C ASN A 283 1.67 -1.16 25.28
N ASP A 284 1.26 -2.04 24.38
CA ASP A 284 1.06 -3.46 24.68
C ASP A 284 2.23 -4.30 24.19
N TYR A 285 2.50 -5.39 24.91
CA TYR A 285 3.59 -6.31 24.63
C TYR A 285 3.04 -7.71 24.35
N LEU A 286 3.49 -8.34 23.24
CA LEU A 286 3.29 -9.78 23.06
C LEU A 286 4.40 -10.52 23.79
N GLU A 287 4.03 -11.35 24.77
CA GLU A 287 4.98 -12.28 25.37
C GLU A 287 5.43 -13.29 24.30
N ILE A 288 6.72 -13.25 23.96
CA ILE A 288 7.29 -14.08 22.92
C ILE A 288 7.79 -15.38 23.52
N ASN A 289 7.23 -16.49 23.04
CA ASN A 289 7.82 -17.79 23.27
C ASN A 289 8.91 -18.05 22.22
N LEU A 290 10.18 -18.06 22.64
CA LEU A 290 11.32 -18.39 21.77
C LEU A 290 11.19 -19.78 21.14
N ASP A 291 10.36 -20.68 21.67
CA ASP A 291 10.05 -21.98 21.06
C ASP A 291 9.26 -21.90 19.75
N ASN A 292 8.64 -20.75 19.46
CA ASN A 292 7.98 -20.48 18.18
C ASN A 292 8.95 -19.93 17.11
N LEU A 293 10.23 -19.72 17.44
CA LEU A 293 11.25 -19.34 16.47
C LEU A 293 11.72 -20.55 15.66
N ILE A 294 11.64 -20.44 14.34
CA ILE A 294 12.17 -21.41 13.38
C ILE A 294 13.38 -20.75 12.70
N LEU A 295 14.55 -21.38 12.80
CA LEU A 295 15.78 -20.89 12.16
C LEU A 295 16.12 -21.80 10.97
N GLU A 296 16.40 -21.19 9.81
CA GLU A 296 16.82 -21.89 8.60
C GLU A 296 18.12 -21.26 8.08
N TYR A 297 19.22 -22.02 8.13
CA TYR A 297 20.52 -21.58 7.63
C TYR A 297 20.73 -22.03 6.18
N ASN A 298 20.93 -21.07 5.28
CA ASN A 298 21.27 -21.29 3.90
C ASN A 298 22.79 -21.16 3.69
N LYS A 299 23.44 -22.31 3.48
CA LYS A 299 24.90 -22.41 3.26
C LYS A 299 25.37 -21.77 1.97
N GLU A 300 24.55 -21.72 0.92
CA GLU A 300 24.97 -21.19 -0.39
C GLU A 300 25.13 -19.67 -0.33
N ASN A 301 24.27 -19.00 0.43
CA ASN A 301 24.24 -17.55 0.56
C ASN A 301 24.87 -17.05 1.87
N ASP A 302 25.32 -17.97 2.73
CA ASP A 302 25.74 -17.69 4.11
C ASP A 302 24.77 -16.77 4.86
N THR A 303 23.49 -17.15 4.89
CA THR A 303 22.44 -16.39 5.57
C THR A 303 21.60 -17.27 6.48
N THR A 304 21.15 -16.71 7.60
CA THR A 304 20.17 -17.36 8.48
C THR A 304 18.85 -16.60 8.43
N SER A 305 17.77 -17.33 8.15
CA SER A 305 16.39 -16.84 8.24
C SER A 305 15.81 -17.20 9.60
N ILE A 306 15.39 -16.20 10.36
CA ILE A 306 14.79 -16.32 11.68
C ILE A 306 13.30 -16.02 11.52
N PHE A 307 12.46 -17.05 11.54
CA PHE A 307 11.02 -16.94 11.42
C PHE A 307 10.37 -17.00 12.80
N TYR A 308 9.51 -16.04 13.10
CA TYR A 308 8.60 -16.13 14.24
C TYR A 308 7.19 -16.40 13.73
N LYS A 309 6.62 -17.54 14.11
CA LYS A 309 5.22 -17.85 13.79
C LYS A 309 4.32 -17.12 14.80
N LEU A 310 3.46 -16.25 14.28
CA LEU A 310 2.39 -15.63 15.08
C LEU A 310 1.42 -16.73 15.50
N ASN A 311 1.12 -16.81 16.80
CA ASN A 311 0.42 -17.94 17.39
C ASN A 311 -1.00 -18.09 16.79
N THR A 312 -1.21 -19.11 15.96
CA THR A 312 -2.54 -19.51 15.48
C THR A 312 -3.15 -20.47 16.48
N GLY A 313 -4.04 -20.01 17.37
CA GLY A 313 -4.61 -20.82 18.44
C GLY A 313 -5.31 -22.08 17.91
N ASN A 314 -4.99 -23.23 18.52
CA ASN A 314 -5.97 -24.32 18.64
C ASN A 314 -6.99 -23.88 19.69
N SER A 315 -8.26 -23.86 19.30
CA SER A 315 -9.38 -23.52 20.17
C SER A 315 -9.52 -24.53 21.31
N GLU A 316 -9.11 -24.18 22.52
CA GLU A 316 -9.70 -24.76 23.74
C GLU A 316 -10.41 -23.68 24.53
N SER A 317 -11.73 -23.85 24.61
CA SER A 317 -12.71 -22.98 25.21
C SER A 317 -12.43 -22.72 26.71
N VAL A 318 -12.20 -21.46 27.07
CA VAL A 318 -12.27 -21.00 28.47
C VAL A 318 -13.62 -20.30 28.69
N THR A 319 -14.51 -20.97 29.42
CA THR A 319 -15.74 -20.38 29.98
C THR A 319 -15.42 -19.28 30.99
N ARG A 320 -15.97 -18.07 30.80
CA ARG A 320 -15.95 -16.99 31.80
C ARG A 320 -17.24 -16.91 32.61
N LYS A 321 -17.08 -16.59 33.91
CA LYS A 321 -18.07 -15.86 34.71
C LYS A 321 -17.45 -14.55 35.20
N ASN A 322 -18.04 -13.46 34.69
CA ASN A 322 -18.24 -12.11 35.23
C ASN A 322 -17.10 -11.14 35.63
N SER A 323 -17.34 -9.93 35.09
CA SER A 323 -17.19 -8.56 35.59
C SER A 323 -15.80 -8.01 35.89
N ASN A 324 -15.40 -7.04 35.05
CA ASN A 324 -14.36 -6.04 35.24
C ASN A 324 -12.93 -6.58 35.37
N SER A 325 -12.38 -7.03 34.24
CA SER A 325 -10.94 -6.97 33.97
C SER A 325 -10.74 -6.99 32.45
N PHE A 326 -9.94 -6.04 31.96
CA PHE A 326 -9.45 -6.04 30.59
C PHE A 326 -8.71 -7.34 30.34
N ASN A 327 -9.11 -8.04 29.29
CA ASN A 327 -8.57 -9.34 28.96
C ASN A 327 -7.50 -9.14 27.90
N TYR A 328 -6.25 -9.41 28.26
CA TYR A 328 -5.17 -9.59 27.32
C TYR A 328 -5.54 -10.76 26.39
N GLY A 329 -5.81 -10.42 25.13
CA GLY A 329 -6.27 -11.33 24.09
C GLY A 329 -5.11 -12.11 23.49
N GLN A 330 -5.32 -13.40 23.25
CA GLN A 330 -4.49 -14.15 22.31
C GLN A 330 -4.81 -13.65 20.89
N VAL A 331 -3.80 -13.07 20.23
CA VAL A 331 -3.93 -12.49 18.89
C VAL A 331 -3.80 -13.62 17.85
N GLU A 332 -4.94 -14.13 17.35
CA GLU A 332 -5.01 -15.18 16.31
C GLU A 332 -4.57 -14.69 14.91
N THR A 333 -4.54 -13.36 14.72
CA THR A 333 -4.13 -12.61 13.51
C THR A 333 -3.74 -11.21 13.95
N ILE A 334 -2.73 -10.57 13.35
CA ILE A 334 -2.42 -9.16 13.69
C ILE A 334 -3.70 -8.29 13.63
N GLU A 335 -3.87 -7.42 14.61
CA GLU A 335 -5.04 -6.55 14.73
C GLU A 335 -4.97 -5.43 13.68
N GLU A 336 -6.13 -4.92 13.26
CA GLU A 336 -6.19 -3.78 12.34
C GLU A 336 -5.73 -2.51 13.02
N ASN A 337 -5.22 -1.56 12.25
CA ASN A 337 -4.85 -0.24 12.74
C ASN A 337 -3.82 -0.26 13.89
N MET A 338 -2.87 -1.20 13.85
CA MET A 338 -1.79 -1.32 14.81
C MET A 338 -0.43 -1.06 14.16
N ILE A 339 0.46 -0.42 14.90
CA ILE A 339 1.89 -0.33 14.60
C ILE A 339 2.57 -1.48 15.34
N TYR A 340 3.19 -2.39 14.61
CA TYR A 340 4.01 -3.46 15.17
C TYR A 340 5.48 -3.06 15.10
N LYS A 341 6.20 -3.15 16.20
CA LYS A 341 7.63 -2.94 16.30
C LYS A 341 8.30 -4.22 16.77
N ILE A 342 9.26 -4.69 15.98
CA ILE A 342 10.04 -5.90 16.25
C ILE A 342 11.44 -5.48 16.64
N THR A 343 11.88 -5.97 17.79
CA THR A 343 13.25 -5.83 18.28
C THR A 343 13.86 -7.20 18.51
N ALA A 344 15.14 -7.37 18.18
CA ALA A 344 15.86 -8.60 18.42
C ALA A 344 17.34 -8.28 18.62
N ASN A 345 17.99 -8.91 19.60
CA ASN A 345 19.43 -8.87 19.77
C ASN A 345 20.04 -10.18 19.26
N ILE A 346 20.80 -10.15 18.17
CA ILE A 346 21.34 -11.36 17.55
C ILE A 346 22.88 -11.27 17.53
N LYS A 347 23.56 -12.13 18.29
CA LYS A 347 25.01 -12.05 18.58
C LYS A 347 25.48 -10.61 18.90
N ASN A 348 24.76 -9.92 19.79
CA ASN A 348 25.04 -8.52 20.18
C ASN A 348 24.69 -7.45 19.12
N ILE A 349 23.97 -7.79 18.06
CA ILE A 349 23.45 -6.82 17.11
C ILE A 349 22.00 -6.53 17.42
N ASP A 350 21.71 -5.29 17.77
CA ASP A 350 20.35 -4.81 17.97
C ASP A 350 19.69 -4.51 16.62
N ILE A 351 18.67 -5.31 16.29
CA ILE A 351 17.84 -5.12 15.12
C ILE A 351 16.49 -4.58 15.58
N SER A 352 16.04 -3.48 14.98
CA SER A 352 14.73 -2.88 15.24
C SER A 352 14.07 -2.48 13.93
N TYR A 353 12.84 -2.94 13.69
CA TYR A 353 12.03 -2.49 12.56
C TYR A 353 10.55 -2.42 12.93
N GLN A 354 9.77 -1.68 12.16
CA GLN A 354 8.33 -1.53 12.40
C GLN A 354 7.52 -1.67 11.11
N PHE A 355 6.24 -2.04 11.25
CA PHE A 355 5.27 -2.03 10.16
C PHE A 355 3.87 -1.72 10.69
N VAL A 356 2.99 -1.28 9.81
CA VAL A 356 1.58 -1.02 10.13
C VAL A 356 0.75 -2.16 9.56
N SER A 357 -0.12 -2.73 10.40
CA SER A 357 -1.06 -3.77 10.01
C SER A 357 -2.10 -3.26 9.01
N TYR A 358 -3.07 -4.11 8.66
CA TYR A 358 -4.12 -3.75 7.73
C TYR A 358 -4.80 -2.49 8.25
N VAL A 359 -4.70 -1.46 7.44
CA VAL A 359 -5.28 -0.18 7.79
C VAL A 359 -6.70 -0.21 7.26
N ASN A 360 -7.63 -0.06 8.17
CA ASN A 360 -9.04 0.08 7.84
C ASN A 360 -9.45 1.52 8.19
N PRO A 361 -9.11 2.50 7.32
CA PRO A 361 -9.56 3.87 7.53
C PRO A 361 -11.09 3.84 7.42
N LYS A 362 -11.76 4.08 8.55
CA LYS A 362 -13.22 4.12 8.55
C LYS A 362 -13.66 5.44 7.90
N TYR A 363 -14.82 5.40 7.25
CA TYR A 363 -15.58 6.57 6.79
C TYR A 363 -14.99 7.43 5.66
N CYS A 364 -13.67 7.43 5.43
CA CYS A 364 -12.99 8.12 4.32
C CYS A 364 -11.73 7.36 3.86
N THR A 365 -11.20 7.71 2.68
CA THR A 365 -9.97 7.10 2.12
C THR A 365 -8.88 8.14 1.88
N VAL A 366 -7.62 7.73 1.89
CA VAL A 366 -6.47 8.60 1.56
C VAL A 366 -6.66 9.27 0.20
N ASN A 367 -7.13 8.54 -0.80
CA ASN A 367 -7.36 9.07 -2.14
C ASN A 367 -8.39 10.21 -2.15
N GLN A 368 -9.46 10.12 -1.35
CA GLN A 368 -10.42 11.21 -1.22
C GLN A 368 -9.79 12.45 -0.58
N ILE A 369 -8.97 12.27 0.46
CA ILE A 369 -8.25 13.38 1.12
C ILE A 369 -7.27 14.03 0.14
N ARG A 370 -6.47 13.24 -0.58
CA ARG A 370 -5.53 13.70 -1.60
C ARG A 370 -6.22 14.46 -2.73
N LEU A 371 -7.33 13.93 -3.24
CA LEU A 371 -8.08 14.54 -4.35
C LEU A 371 -8.66 15.90 -3.95
N GLU A 372 -9.14 16.04 -2.71
CA GLU A 372 -9.73 17.29 -2.24
C GLU A 372 -8.67 18.34 -1.86
N ALA A 373 -7.56 17.93 -1.24
CA ALA A 373 -6.50 18.85 -0.82
C ALA A 373 -5.49 19.18 -1.94
N GLY A 374 -5.43 18.34 -2.97
CA GLY A 374 -4.48 18.47 -4.08
C GLY A 374 -3.02 18.36 -3.65
N GLU A 375 -2.16 19.13 -4.31
CA GLU A 375 -0.71 19.15 -4.05
C GLU A 375 -0.33 19.68 -2.66
N PHE A 376 -1.27 20.29 -1.93
CA PHE A 376 -0.98 20.92 -0.64
C PHE A 376 -0.50 19.93 0.42
N LEU A 377 -0.91 18.66 0.32
CA LEU A 377 -0.48 17.61 1.24
C LEU A 377 0.69 16.79 0.69
N ALA A 378 1.31 17.15 -0.43
CA ALA A 378 2.31 16.31 -1.10
C ALA A 378 3.50 15.91 -0.21
N SER A 379 3.85 16.72 0.80
CA SER A 379 4.91 16.41 1.77
C SER A 379 4.48 15.47 2.90
N ILE A 380 3.19 15.34 3.16
CA ILE A 380 2.66 14.50 4.24
C ILE A 380 2.58 13.06 3.76
N SER A 381 3.01 12.10 4.57
CA SER A 381 2.98 10.68 4.21
C SER A 381 1.56 10.11 4.21
N ASP A 382 1.29 9.08 3.40
CA ASP A 382 -0.02 8.40 3.43
C ASP A 382 -0.32 7.76 4.79
N ILE A 383 0.72 7.39 5.56
CA ILE A 383 0.61 6.89 6.94
C ILE A 383 0.01 7.96 7.85
N ASP A 384 0.51 9.20 7.76
CA ASP A 384 0.01 10.30 8.58
C ASP A 384 -1.45 10.62 8.23
N ILE A 385 -1.80 10.57 6.95
CA ILE A 385 -3.20 10.76 6.51
C ILE A 385 -4.09 9.66 7.08
N ILE A 386 -3.65 8.41 6.98
CA ILE A 386 -4.33 7.25 7.53
C ILE A 386 -4.56 7.41 9.04
N LYS A 387 -3.51 7.77 9.79
CA LYS A 387 -3.58 8.00 11.23
C LYS A 387 -4.67 9.01 11.56
N LYS A 388 -4.68 10.15 10.84
CA LYS A 388 -5.71 11.19 11.01
C LYS A 388 -7.11 10.71 10.65
N ILE A 389 -7.28 9.94 9.57
CA ILE A 389 -8.60 9.37 9.24
C ILE A 389 -9.08 8.45 10.36
N HIS A 390 -8.20 7.60 10.90
CA HIS A 390 -8.56 6.69 11.98
C HIS A 390 -8.89 7.43 13.28
N GLU A 391 -8.06 8.39 13.69
CA GLU A 391 -8.27 9.27 14.86
C GLU A 391 -9.64 9.94 14.80
N TYR A 392 -9.93 10.67 13.71
CA TYR A 392 -11.23 11.33 13.53
C TYR A 392 -12.38 10.32 13.34
N SER A 393 -12.12 9.12 12.86
CA SER A 393 -13.18 8.10 12.80
C SER A 393 -13.64 7.65 14.19
N LEU A 394 -12.72 7.54 15.14
CA LEU A 394 -13.03 7.21 16.52
C LEU A 394 -13.73 8.39 17.21
N GLU A 395 -13.18 9.60 17.08
CA GLU A 395 -13.81 10.82 17.63
C GLU A 395 -15.22 11.03 17.07
N GLY A 396 -15.40 10.87 15.76
CA GLY A 396 -16.70 10.98 15.13
C GLY A 396 -17.68 9.89 15.56
N LEU A 397 -17.19 8.68 15.88
CA LEU A 397 -18.01 7.62 16.46
C LEU A 397 -18.45 7.96 17.88
N GLU A 398 -17.56 8.47 18.73
CA GLU A 398 -17.91 8.89 20.10
C GLU A 398 -18.97 9.99 20.09
N LEU A 399 -18.87 10.95 19.17
CA LEU A 399 -19.88 11.99 18.98
C LEU A 399 -21.23 11.43 18.51
N TYR A 400 -21.23 10.26 17.85
CA TYR A 400 -22.40 9.67 17.20
C TYR A 400 -23.03 8.50 17.98
N GLU A 401 -22.28 7.82 18.85
CA GLU A 401 -22.73 6.67 19.66
C GLU A 401 -23.85 7.05 20.63
N ASP A 402 -23.97 8.32 21.01
CA ASP A 402 -25.11 8.82 21.79
C ASP A 402 -26.44 8.77 21.00
N GLN A 403 -26.43 8.47 19.69
CA GLN A 403 -27.56 8.75 18.80
C GLN A 403 -28.13 7.56 17.98
N VAL A 404 -27.43 6.43 17.72
CA VAL A 404 -28.01 5.35 16.87
C VAL A 404 -27.47 3.91 17.12
N GLU A 405 -28.36 2.91 17.19
CA GLU A 405 -28.10 1.44 17.23
C GLU A 405 -27.68 0.81 15.86
N SER A 406 -27.33 1.60 14.84
CA SER A 406 -27.14 1.11 13.46
C SER A 406 -25.66 1.02 13.07
N ASP A 407 -25.21 -0.18 12.67
CA ASP A 407 -23.84 -0.47 12.19
C ASP A 407 -23.41 0.28 10.91
N VAL A 408 -24.34 0.95 10.21
CA VAL A 408 -24.03 1.68 8.97
C VAL A 408 -23.78 3.15 9.26
N PRO A 409 -22.57 3.67 9.01
CA PRO A 409 -22.26 5.09 9.22
C PRO A 409 -23.07 5.99 8.31
N THR A 410 -23.64 7.04 8.88
CA THR A 410 -24.38 8.04 8.13
C THR A 410 -23.48 8.82 7.18
N ARG A 411 -24.10 9.39 6.15
CA ARG A 411 -23.40 10.28 5.22
C ARG A 411 -22.80 11.48 5.94
N ALA A 412 -23.46 11.95 7.01
CA ALA A 412 -22.99 13.03 7.87
C ALA A 412 -21.67 12.66 8.56
N LEU A 413 -21.60 11.48 9.19
CA LEU A 413 -20.35 10.95 9.78
C LEU A 413 -19.20 10.86 8.80
N LYS A 414 -19.44 10.33 7.60
CA LYS A 414 -18.40 10.28 6.56
C LYS A 414 -17.90 11.66 6.13
N ARG A 415 -18.80 12.64 6.00
CA ARG A 415 -18.41 14.01 5.66
C ARG A 415 -17.62 14.65 6.78
N TRP A 416 -18.07 14.49 8.03
CA TRP A 416 -17.40 15.05 9.20
C TRP A 416 -15.95 14.58 9.29
N VAL A 417 -15.73 13.26 9.28
CA VAL A 417 -14.38 12.67 9.32
C VAL A 417 -13.50 13.21 8.19
N LYS A 418 -14.02 13.24 6.95
CA LYS A 418 -13.28 13.76 5.78
C LYS A 418 -12.79 15.19 6.01
N TYR A 419 -13.67 16.09 6.44
CA TYR A 419 -13.33 17.51 6.56
C TYR A 419 -12.51 17.82 7.82
N SER A 420 -12.69 17.10 8.92
CA SER A 420 -11.81 17.20 10.10
C SER A 420 -10.36 16.87 9.73
N VAL A 421 -10.15 15.75 9.02
CA VAL A 421 -8.83 15.35 8.50
C VAL A 421 -8.24 16.41 7.58
N LEU A 422 -9.01 16.91 6.61
CA LEU A 422 -8.54 17.92 5.66
C LEU A 422 -8.11 19.21 6.35
N ILE A 423 -8.87 19.68 7.34
CA ILE A 423 -8.56 20.91 8.07
C ILE A 423 -7.26 20.73 8.87
N ASP A 424 -7.11 19.63 9.60
CA ASP A 424 -5.93 19.38 10.44
C ASP A 424 -4.65 19.25 9.60
N LEU A 425 -4.69 18.41 8.56
CA LEU A 425 -3.54 18.20 7.68
C LEU A 425 -3.14 19.48 6.92
N CYS A 426 -4.12 20.26 6.44
CA CYS A 426 -3.84 21.56 5.82
C CYS A 426 -3.24 22.55 6.82
N ASN A 427 -3.67 22.57 8.08
CA ASN A 427 -3.03 23.41 9.09
C ASN A 427 -1.59 22.96 9.37
N LYS A 428 -1.34 21.65 9.46
CA LYS A 428 0.01 21.09 9.66
C LYS A 428 0.95 21.45 8.50
N ALA A 429 0.53 21.20 7.25
CA ALA A 429 1.32 21.56 6.07
C ALA A 429 1.56 23.08 5.99
N TYR A 430 0.57 23.90 6.36
CA TYR A 430 0.75 25.35 6.42
C TYR A 430 1.80 25.78 7.44
N ILE A 431 1.79 25.22 8.65
CA ILE A 431 2.78 25.51 9.69
C ILE A 431 4.17 25.12 9.20
N GLU A 432 4.32 23.98 8.53
CA GLU A 432 5.59 23.52 7.96
C GLU A 432 6.10 24.48 6.86
N ILE A 433 5.23 24.87 5.92
CA ILE A 433 5.56 25.83 4.86
C ILE A 433 5.92 27.20 5.46
N ALA A 434 5.20 27.65 6.49
CA ALA A 434 5.45 28.92 7.17
C ALA A 434 6.75 28.89 7.98
N GLY A 435 7.09 27.76 8.61
CA GLY A 435 8.35 27.54 9.32
C GLY A 435 9.55 27.55 8.38
N ASN A 436 9.45 26.84 7.26
CA ASN A 436 10.52 26.75 6.26
C ASN A 436 10.71 28.05 5.47
N ASN A 437 9.65 28.84 5.28
CA ASN A 437 9.68 30.12 4.55
C ASN A 437 9.56 31.33 5.48
N GLY A 438 10.05 31.22 6.72
CA GLY A 438 9.86 32.20 7.80
C GLY A 438 9.90 33.66 7.34
N SER A 439 9.06 34.49 7.97
CA SER A 439 8.97 35.93 7.69
C SER A 439 10.37 36.55 7.66
N GLN A 440 10.90 36.81 6.46
CA GLN A 440 12.20 37.44 6.34
C GLN A 440 12.02 38.91 6.65
N SER A 441 12.58 39.36 7.77
CA SER A 441 12.76 40.77 8.06
C SER A 441 14.21 41.16 7.81
N LYS A 442 14.44 42.11 6.91
CA LYS A 442 15.75 42.73 6.72
C LYS A 442 15.65 44.21 7.05
N SER A 443 16.50 44.66 7.95
CA SER A 443 16.68 46.08 8.23
C SER A 443 17.71 46.68 7.27
N ILE A 444 17.38 47.84 6.70
CA ILE A 444 18.28 48.68 5.90
C ILE A 444 18.26 50.07 6.53
N GLY A 445 19.21 50.34 7.42
CA GLY A 445 19.20 51.54 8.26
C GLY A 445 17.98 51.56 9.19
N ASP A 446 17.17 52.61 9.08
CA ASP A 446 15.97 52.81 9.91
C ASP A 446 14.73 52.09 9.34
N ILE A 447 14.86 51.42 8.18
CA ILE A 447 13.75 50.78 7.48
C ILE A 447 13.78 49.27 7.75
N ASN A 448 12.69 48.75 8.32
CA ASN A 448 12.45 47.31 8.45
C ASN A 448 11.55 46.83 7.31
N ILE A 449 12.09 46.02 6.40
CA ILE A 449 11.31 45.34 5.36
C ILE A 449 11.00 43.94 5.88
N SER A 450 9.71 43.62 6.06
CA SER A 450 9.27 42.25 6.38
C SER A 450 8.44 41.68 5.23
N ILE A 451 8.71 40.43 4.86
CA ILE A 451 7.92 39.69 3.88
C ILE A 451 7.13 38.63 4.64
N SER A 452 5.83 38.86 4.87
CA SER A 452 4.93 37.80 5.32
C SER A 452 4.27 37.15 4.11
N ARG A 453 4.64 35.91 3.78
CA ARG A 453 3.93 35.13 2.76
C ARG A 453 2.72 34.44 3.39
N ARG A 454 1.59 35.15 3.45
CA ARG A 454 0.29 34.47 3.59
C ARG A 454 -0.04 33.82 2.25
N ILE A 455 -0.44 32.55 2.26
CA ILE A 455 -0.94 31.84 1.07
C ILE A 455 -2.44 32.15 1.00
N PRO A 456 -2.90 33.11 0.19
CA PRO A 456 -4.27 33.61 0.26
C PRO A 456 -5.29 32.50 -0.08
N TYR A 457 -4.92 31.66 -1.04
CA TYR A 457 -5.71 30.52 -1.52
C TYR A 457 -6.02 29.49 -0.42
N LEU A 458 -5.07 29.23 0.50
CA LEU A 458 -5.29 28.28 1.58
C LEU A 458 -6.37 28.78 2.55
N SER A 459 -6.39 30.09 2.84
CA SER A 459 -7.39 30.65 3.75
C SER A 459 -8.82 30.51 3.22
N GLU A 460 -8.99 30.57 1.90
CA GLU A 460 -10.28 30.34 1.23
C GLU A 460 -10.66 28.86 1.27
N ILE A 461 -9.73 27.94 0.99
CA ILE A 461 -9.95 26.50 1.09
C ILE A 461 -10.33 26.10 2.52
N LEU A 462 -9.58 26.55 3.53
CA LEU A 462 -9.86 26.23 4.93
C LEU A 462 -11.22 26.78 5.37
N LYS A 463 -11.65 27.93 4.82
CA LYS A 463 -12.99 28.47 5.07
C LYS A 463 -14.07 27.57 4.48
N LEU A 464 -13.88 27.07 3.26
CA LEU A 464 -14.79 26.13 2.62
C LEU A 464 -14.87 24.81 3.40
N PHE A 465 -13.73 24.23 3.79
CA PHE A 465 -13.71 22.98 4.57
C PHE A 465 -14.38 23.14 5.95
N LYS A 466 -14.20 24.29 6.62
CA LYS A 466 -14.88 24.58 7.89
C LYS A 466 -16.39 24.71 7.73
N GLN A 467 -16.85 25.31 6.63
CA GLN A 467 -18.28 25.39 6.33
C GLN A 467 -18.86 23.99 6.11
N GLU A 468 -18.19 23.18 5.30
CA GLU A 468 -18.61 21.80 5.03
C GLU A 468 -18.58 20.90 6.28
N LEU A 469 -17.64 21.12 7.18
CA LEU A 469 -17.59 20.45 8.49
C LEU A 469 -18.79 20.83 9.36
N GLN A 470 -19.14 22.13 9.40
CA GLN A 470 -20.30 22.61 10.14
C GLN A 470 -21.61 22.03 9.58
N ASP A 471 -21.78 22.04 8.26
CA ASP A 471 -22.95 21.45 7.61
C ASP A 471 -23.08 19.94 7.93
N ALA A 472 -21.94 19.24 8.07
CA ALA A 472 -21.93 17.84 8.47
C ALA A 472 -22.34 17.64 9.93
N LEU A 473 -21.90 18.51 10.85
CA LEU A 473 -22.34 18.52 12.25
C LEU A 473 -23.85 18.79 12.37
N ASP A 474 -24.33 19.84 11.70
CA ASP A 474 -25.76 20.19 11.73
C ASP A 474 -26.63 19.03 11.18
N SER A 475 -26.13 18.31 10.17
CA SER A 475 -26.80 17.12 9.64
C SER A 475 -26.79 15.93 10.61
N MET A 476 -25.74 15.77 11.43
CA MET A 476 -25.71 14.74 12.47
C MET A 476 -26.76 15.02 13.55
N ASP A 477 -26.93 16.29 13.92
CA ASP A 477 -27.90 16.73 14.92
C ASP A 477 -29.35 16.59 14.39
N ASP A 478 -29.62 16.92 13.12
CA ASP A 478 -30.96 16.83 12.54
C ASP A 478 -31.45 15.39 12.36
N ASP A 479 -30.55 14.44 12.03
CA ASP A 479 -30.90 13.02 11.88
C ASP A 479 -31.39 12.39 13.22
N SER A 480 -31.02 12.98 14.37
CA SER A 480 -31.53 12.58 15.70
C SER A 480 -33.02 12.88 15.89
N MET A 481 -33.54 13.93 15.26
CA MET A 481 -34.93 14.36 15.46
C MET A 481 -35.94 13.49 14.71
N PHE A 482 -35.53 12.77 13.66
CA PHE A 482 -36.44 11.97 12.84
C PHE A 482 -36.52 10.48 13.21
N ALA A 483 -35.72 10.01 14.18
CA ALA A 483 -35.72 8.61 14.62
C ALA A 483 -36.99 8.18 15.39
N THR A 484 -37.98 9.06 15.60
CA THR A 484 -39.26 8.73 16.27
C THR A 484 -40.52 8.80 15.39
N ALA A 485 -40.40 8.96 14.07
CA ALA A 485 -41.58 8.95 13.20
C ALA A 485 -41.92 7.53 12.68
N PRO A 486 -43.18 7.06 12.79
CA PRO A 486 -43.55 5.73 12.31
C PRO A 486 -43.52 5.68 10.78
N ARG A 487 -42.92 4.61 10.23
CA ARG A 487 -42.94 4.28 8.79
C ARG A 487 -44.36 4.36 8.24
N ALA A 488 -44.62 5.35 7.40
CA ALA A 488 -45.81 5.41 6.56
C ALA A 488 -45.44 5.85 5.14
N GLY A 489 -45.75 4.98 4.18
CA GLY A 489 -46.16 5.38 2.84
C GLY A 489 -45.07 5.87 1.88
N SER A 490 -44.65 4.96 1.00
CA SER A 490 -44.09 5.24 -0.33
C SER A 490 -44.74 6.45 -1.00
N THR A 491 -43.96 7.49 -1.30
CA THR A 491 -44.24 8.43 -2.38
C THR A 491 -42.99 8.62 -3.25
N THR A 492 -43.13 8.21 -4.50
CA THR A 492 -42.22 8.49 -5.62
C THR A 492 -42.14 10.01 -5.85
N TYR A 493 -40.93 10.56 -5.87
CA TYR A 493 -40.68 11.91 -6.38
C TYR A 493 -40.14 11.86 -7.82
N PRO A 494 -40.58 12.75 -8.71
CA PRO A 494 -40.11 12.80 -10.09
C PRO A 494 -38.75 13.50 -10.17
N LEU A 495 -37.89 12.99 -11.05
CA LEU A 495 -36.68 13.66 -11.54
C LEU A 495 -37.08 14.96 -12.23
N ASP A 496 -36.71 16.10 -11.65
CA ASP A 496 -36.69 17.38 -12.35
C ASP A 496 -35.30 17.62 -12.95
N SER A 497 -35.33 18.23 -14.13
CA SER A 497 -34.22 18.43 -15.04
C SER A 497 -33.92 19.93 -15.15
N ARG A 498 -32.65 20.25 -15.47
CA ARG A 498 -32.04 21.59 -15.72
C ARG A 498 -31.46 22.22 -14.45
N VAL A 499 -30.35 22.95 -14.44
CA VAL A 499 -29.68 23.86 -15.39
C VAL A 499 -28.17 23.79 -15.03
N GLY A 500 -27.19 23.60 -15.92
CA GLY A 500 -26.66 24.61 -16.83
C GLY A 500 -25.82 25.69 -16.11
N PHE A 501 -24.51 25.46 -15.93
CA PHE A 501 -23.42 26.44 -16.06
C PHE A 501 -22.11 25.69 -16.25
#